data_AF-A0A1F6BYC6-F1
#
_entry.id   AF-A0A1F6BYC6-F1
#
_cell.length_a   1.000
_cell.length_b   1.000
_cell.length_c   1.000
_cell.angle_alpha   90.00
_cell.angle_beta   90.00
_cell.angle_gamma   90.00
#
_symmetry.space_group_name_H-M   'P 1'
#
loop_
_entity.id
_entity.type
_entity.pdbx_description
1 polymer ?
#
loop_
_entity_poly.entity_id
_entity_poly.type
_entity_poly.pdbx_seq_one_letter_code
_entity_poly.pdbx_strand_id
1 'polypeptide(L)'
;MVVMMCDMEIAYIIASILQTIAVSLGVGSSTVAVAQFFVAIADGKIEEAERRVMGVVYILLRVAMGLILLATLAQSVILYNVVGLRYINPFTVGIWAVTAVLFINAILMTLRMMPSKFGPGIQAGSWYTLGVTLALVPLGLTAFTYQQFFFAFAGMVVLAVAIVNGIMNYQKKIR
;
A
#
# COMPACT_ATOMS: atom_id res chain seq x y z
N MET A 1 -9.13 -29.60 -21.19
CA MET A 1 -9.25 -29.35 -19.74
C MET A 1 -7.88 -29.13 -19.08
N VAL A 2 -6.89 -30.00 -19.27
CA VAL A 2 -5.53 -29.84 -18.71
C VAL A 2 -4.79 -28.60 -19.24
N VAL A 3 -4.84 -28.33 -20.55
CA VAL A 3 -4.18 -27.15 -21.16
C VAL A 3 -4.75 -25.83 -20.60
N MET A 4 -6.08 -25.71 -20.53
CA MET A 4 -6.77 -24.54 -19.97
C MET A 4 -6.46 -24.33 -18.47
N MET A 5 -6.21 -25.42 -17.73
CA MET A 5 -5.77 -25.35 -16.34
C MET A 5 -4.33 -24.82 -16.22
N CYS A 6 -3.41 -25.28 -17.10
CA CYS A 6 -2.04 -24.77 -17.18
C CYS A 6 -1.99 -23.26 -17.48
N ASP A 7 -2.82 -22.80 -18.42
CA ASP A 7 -2.84 -21.38 -18.81
C ASP A 7 -3.30 -20.47 -17.65
N MET A 8 -4.29 -20.91 -16.88
CA MET A 8 -4.78 -20.18 -15.70
C MET A 8 -3.77 -20.15 -14.56
N GLU A 9 -3.03 -21.24 -14.34
CA GLU A 9 -1.98 -21.32 -13.33
C GLU A 9 -0.82 -20.38 -13.67
N ILE A 10 -0.36 -20.37 -14.92
CA ILE A 10 0.69 -19.46 -15.39
C ILE A 10 0.23 -17.99 -15.24
N ALA A 11 -1.00 -17.68 -15.64
CA ALA A 11 -1.56 -16.33 -15.49
C ALA A 11 -1.60 -15.89 -14.02
N TYR A 12 -1.96 -16.79 -13.10
CA TYR A 12 -1.96 -16.52 -11.67
C TYR A 12 -0.55 -16.25 -11.13
N ILE A 13 0.44 -17.04 -11.54
CA ILE A 13 1.84 -16.86 -11.14
C ILE A 13 2.35 -15.50 -11.61
N ILE A 14 2.11 -15.14 -12.88
CA ILE A 14 2.51 -13.83 -13.43
C ILE A 14 1.84 -12.69 -12.65
N ALA A 15 0.54 -12.79 -12.37
CA ALA A 15 -0.17 -11.79 -11.59
C ALA A 15 0.38 -11.68 -10.16
N SER A 16 0.79 -12.78 -9.54
CA SER A 16 1.38 -12.81 -8.20
C SER A 16 2.77 -12.18 -8.15
N ILE A 17 3.60 -12.43 -9.16
CA ILE A 17 4.90 -11.77 -9.32
C ILE A 17 4.69 -10.27 -9.49
N LEU A 18 3.76 -9.87 -10.37
CA LEU A 18 3.44 -8.47 -10.59
C LEU A 18 2.93 -7.78 -9.32
N GLN A 19 2.08 -8.44 -8.54
CA GLN A 19 1.60 -7.93 -7.25
C GLN A 19 2.76 -7.72 -6.28
N THR A 20 3.68 -8.68 -6.17
CA THR A 20 4.83 -8.59 -5.26
C THR A 20 5.76 -7.45 -5.65
N ILE A 21 6.04 -7.28 -6.95
CA ILE A 21 6.83 -6.16 -7.47
C ILE A 21 6.12 -4.83 -7.19
N ALA A 22 4.82 -4.75 -7.47
CA ALA A 22 4.03 -3.54 -7.26
C ALA A 22 4.00 -3.10 -5.79
N VAL A 23 3.81 -4.07 -4.89
CA VAL A 23 3.81 -3.82 -3.43
C VAL A 23 5.19 -3.41 -2.95
N SER A 24 6.25 -4.08 -3.41
CA SER A 24 7.63 -3.72 -3.03
C SER A 24 8.00 -2.31 -3.51
N LEU A 25 7.66 -1.98 -4.75
CA LEU A 25 7.82 -0.64 -5.31
C LEU A 25 6.99 0.39 -4.52
N GLY A 26 5.75 0.06 -4.17
CA GLY A 26 4.85 0.90 -3.39
C GLY A 26 5.36 1.18 -1.97
N VAL A 27 5.83 0.15 -1.25
CA VAL A 27 6.45 0.30 0.07
C VAL A 27 7.70 1.17 -0.03
N GLY A 28 8.65 0.83 -0.93
CA GLY A 28 9.89 1.58 -1.07
C GLY A 28 9.67 3.05 -1.45
N SER A 29 8.83 3.31 -2.47
CA SER A 29 8.51 4.67 -2.88
C SER A 29 7.73 5.44 -1.81
N SER A 30 6.86 4.79 -1.04
CA SER A 30 6.16 5.43 0.09
C SER A 30 7.15 5.85 1.19
N THR A 31 8.12 5.02 1.53
CA THR A 31 9.15 5.36 2.53
C THR A 31 9.98 6.55 2.07
N VAL A 32 10.40 6.55 0.81
CA VAL A 32 11.15 7.66 0.23
C VAL A 32 10.31 8.94 0.15
N ALA A 33 9.02 8.84 -0.19
CA ALA A 33 8.12 9.99 -0.24
C ALA A 33 7.93 10.64 1.13
N VAL A 34 7.74 9.84 2.18
CA VAL A 34 7.60 10.33 3.56
C VAL A 34 8.90 10.94 4.06
N ALA A 35 10.05 10.34 3.76
CA ALA A 35 11.36 10.89 4.11
C ALA A 35 11.59 12.26 3.45
N GLN A 36 11.34 12.38 2.14
CA GLN A 36 11.44 13.66 1.44
C GLN A 36 10.46 14.70 1.95
N PHE A 37 9.25 14.28 2.32
CA PHE A 37 8.26 15.18 2.92
C PHE A 37 8.76 15.79 4.24
N PHE A 38 9.49 15.03 5.06
CA PHE A 38 10.12 15.56 6.26
C PHE A 38 11.25 16.55 5.97
N VAL A 39 12.03 16.33 4.92
CA VAL A 39 13.09 17.26 4.51
C VAL A 39 12.47 18.56 4.00
N ALA A 40 11.53 18.47 3.06
CA ALA A 40 10.89 19.62 2.43
C ALA A 40 10.07 20.51 3.40
N ILE A 41 9.62 19.95 4.54
CA ILE A 41 8.90 20.71 5.57
C ILE A 41 9.84 21.28 6.64
N ALA A 42 11.06 20.75 6.79
CA ALA A 42 11.99 21.19 7.84
C ALA A 42 12.21 22.71 7.78
N ASP A 43 12.43 23.25 6.57
CA ASP A 43 12.75 24.66 6.38
C ASP A 43 11.51 25.53 6.11
N GLY A 44 10.33 24.91 6.01
CA GLY A 44 9.05 25.56 5.74
C GLY A 44 8.90 26.16 4.34
N LYS A 45 9.88 25.91 3.45
CA LYS A 45 9.84 26.25 2.03
C LYS A 45 10.26 25.01 1.24
N ILE A 46 9.49 24.65 0.23
CA ILE A 46 9.83 23.56 -0.69
C ILE A 46 10.59 24.16 -1.86
N GLU A 47 11.85 23.81 -2.02
CA GLU A 47 12.66 24.28 -3.15
C GLU A 47 12.24 23.57 -4.45
N GLU A 48 12.51 24.18 -5.61
CA GLU A 48 12.15 23.58 -6.91
C GLU A 48 12.83 22.22 -7.15
N ALA A 49 14.06 22.07 -6.66
CA ALA A 49 14.80 20.81 -6.74
C ALA A 49 14.10 19.71 -5.92
N GLU A 50 13.72 19.99 -4.67
CA GLU A 50 12.98 19.07 -3.80
C GLU A 50 11.64 18.69 -4.43
N ARG A 51 10.91 19.67 -4.96
CA ARG A 51 9.64 19.45 -5.63
C ARG A 51 9.78 18.53 -6.84
N ARG A 52 10.88 18.63 -7.60
CA ARG A 52 11.15 17.77 -8.75
C ARG A 52 11.39 16.32 -8.33
N VAL A 53 12.20 16.09 -7.29
CA VAL A 53 12.48 14.75 -6.77
C VAL A 53 11.22 14.13 -6.16
N MET A 54 10.45 14.91 -5.38
CA MET A 54 9.15 14.47 -4.85
C MET A 54 8.20 14.08 -5.99
N GLY A 55 8.17 14.85 -7.07
CA GLY A 55 7.36 14.55 -8.26
C GLY A 55 7.68 13.18 -8.87
N VAL A 56 8.96 12.85 -9.03
CA VAL A 56 9.38 11.53 -9.55
C VAL A 56 8.91 10.39 -8.64
N VAL A 57 9.07 10.56 -7.33
CA VAL A 57 8.66 9.53 -6.36
C VAL A 57 7.14 9.37 -6.33
N TYR A 58 6.38 10.46 -6.46
CA TYR A 58 4.94 10.36 -6.62
C TYR A 58 4.53 9.62 -7.89
N ILE A 59 5.23 9.82 -9.02
CA ILE A 59 4.97 9.04 -10.24
C ILE A 59 5.19 7.55 -9.98
N LEU A 60 6.32 7.17 -9.37
CA LEU A 60 6.58 5.77 -9.01
C LEU A 60 5.48 5.19 -8.11
N LEU A 61 5.00 5.97 -7.13
CA LEU A 61 3.89 5.58 -6.27
C LEU A 61 2.61 5.33 -7.08
N ARG A 62 2.28 6.19 -8.06
CA ARG A 62 1.10 6.01 -8.93
C ARG A 62 1.24 4.80 -9.83
N VAL A 63 2.44 4.52 -10.35
CA VAL A 63 2.70 3.30 -11.13
C VAL A 63 2.50 2.07 -10.24
N ALA A 64 3.07 2.06 -9.03
CA ALA A 64 2.87 0.97 -8.06
C ALA A 64 1.39 0.74 -7.74
N MET A 65 0.61 1.82 -7.55
CA MET A 65 -0.83 1.74 -7.34
C MET A 65 -1.56 1.13 -8.54
N GLY A 66 -1.26 1.57 -9.76
CA GLY A 66 -1.86 0.99 -10.96
C GLY A 66 -1.56 -0.51 -11.09
N LEU A 67 -0.30 -0.89 -10.87
CA LEU A 67 0.12 -2.28 -10.96
C LEU A 67 -0.53 -3.17 -9.89
N ILE A 68 -0.60 -2.72 -8.63
CA ILE A 68 -1.23 -3.54 -7.57
C ILE A 68 -2.72 -3.71 -7.82
N LEU A 69 -3.42 -2.70 -8.35
CA LEU A 69 -4.84 -2.81 -8.67
C LEU A 69 -5.07 -3.84 -9.79
N LEU A 70 -4.31 -3.74 -10.88
CA LEU A 70 -4.42 -4.69 -12.00
C LEU A 70 -4.08 -6.11 -11.58
N ALA A 71 -3.00 -6.30 -10.83
CA ALA A 71 -2.57 -7.61 -10.34
C ALA A 71 -3.62 -8.22 -9.38
N THR A 72 -4.15 -7.42 -8.45
CA THR A 72 -5.16 -7.88 -7.49
C THR A 72 -6.48 -8.22 -8.18
N LEU A 73 -6.91 -7.43 -9.17
CA LEU A 73 -8.10 -7.73 -9.97
C LEU A 73 -7.92 -9.01 -10.79
N ALA A 74 -6.78 -9.18 -11.46
CA ALA A 74 -6.47 -10.38 -12.23
C ALA A 74 -6.49 -11.64 -11.34
N GLN A 75 -5.80 -11.61 -10.19
CA GLN A 75 -5.85 -12.70 -9.23
C GLN A 75 -7.26 -12.96 -8.71
N SER A 76 -8.04 -11.91 -8.43
CA SER A 76 -9.42 -12.04 -7.95
C SER A 76 -10.30 -12.77 -8.95
N VAL A 77 -10.22 -12.39 -10.23
CA VAL A 77 -10.98 -13.03 -11.31
C VAL A 77 -10.53 -14.48 -11.49
N ILE A 78 -9.22 -14.75 -11.55
CA ILE A 78 -8.71 -16.11 -11.76
C ILE A 78 -9.15 -17.01 -10.61
N LEU A 79 -8.89 -16.62 -9.35
CA LEU A 79 -9.21 -17.45 -8.19
C LEU A 79 -10.71 -17.64 -8.00
N TYR A 80 -11.53 -16.61 -8.25
CA TYR A 80 -12.99 -16.78 -8.20
C TYR A 80 -13.50 -17.82 -9.20
N ASN A 81 -12.91 -17.90 -10.40
CA ASN A 81 -13.27 -18.92 -11.39
C ASN A 81 -12.82 -20.33 -11.01
N VAL A 82 -11.76 -20.47 -10.19
CA VAL A 82 -11.23 -21.79 -9.77
C VAL A 82 -11.94 -22.32 -8.52
N VAL A 83 -12.09 -21.50 -7.49
CA VAL A 83 -12.61 -21.94 -6.17
C VAL A 83 -13.97 -21.36 -5.81
N GLY A 84 -14.56 -20.52 -6.67
CA GLY A 84 -15.87 -19.90 -6.44
C GLY A 84 -15.90 -19.02 -5.19
N LEU A 85 -17.00 -19.10 -4.44
CA LEU A 85 -17.22 -18.31 -3.22
C LEU A 85 -16.20 -18.57 -2.11
N ARG A 86 -15.47 -19.70 -2.13
CA ARG A 86 -14.40 -19.98 -1.14
C ARG A 86 -13.22 -19.01 -1.24
N TYR A 87 -13.09 -18.32 -2.37
CA TYR A 87 -12.12 -17.25 -2.55
C TYR A 87 -12.40 -16.07 -1.60
N ILE A 88 -13.66 -15.81 -1.25
CA ILE A 88 -14.04 -14.72 -0.35
C ILE A 88 -13.77 -15.19 1.08
N ASN A 89 -12.64 -14.76 1.63
CA ASN A 89 -12.17 -15.14 2.95
C ASN A 89 -11.55 -13.91 3.65
N PRO A 90 -11.22 -13.98 4.95
CA PRO A 90 -10.67 -12.83 5.67
C PRO A 90 -9.44 -12.19 5.04
N PHE A 91 -8.57 -12.98 4.41
CA PHE A 91 -7.36 -12.49 3.76
C PHE A 91 -7.70 -11.68 2.50
N THR A 92 -8.54 -12.21 1.60
CA THR A 92 -8.88 -11.54 0.34
C THR A 92 -9.66 -10.26 0.59
N VAL A 93 -10.65 -10.31 1.49
CA VAL A 93 -11.41 -9.13 1.91
C VAL A 93 -10.49 -8.10 2.59
N GLY A 94 -9.51 -8.54 3.37
CA GLY A 94 -8.51 -7.68 4.00
C GLY A 94 -7.63 -6.94 2.98
N ILE A 95 -7.08 -7.66 2.00
CA ILE A 95 -6.28 -7.07 0.91
C ILE A 95 -7.10 -6.04 0.12
N TRP A 96 -8.36 -6.36 -0.19
CA TRP A 96 -9.26 -5.43 -0.87
C TRP A 96 -9.55 -4.18 -0.04
N ALA A 97 -9.81 -4.35 1.25
CA ALA A 97 -10.08 -3.24 2.16
C ALA A 97 -8.87 -2.28 2.27
N VAL A 98 -7.66 -2.81 2.45
CA VAL A 98 -6.44 -1.98 2.53
C VAL A 98 -6.15 -1.32 1.19
N THR A 99 -6.32 -2.04 0.08
CA THR A 99 -6.15 -1.45 -1.27
C THR A 99 -7.16 -0.32 -1.49
N ALA A 100 -8.42 -0.49 -1.09
CA ALA A 100 -9.42 0.56 -1.18
C ALA A 100 -9.03 1.79 -0.35
N VAL A 101 -8.62 1.61 0.91
CA VAL A 101 -8.17 2.71 1.77
C VAL A 101 -6.96 3.44 1.17
N LEU A 102 -6.01 2.69 0.61
CA LEU A 102 -4.84 3.22 -0.07
C LEU A 102 -5.24 4.13 -1.25
N PHE A 103 -6.16 3.66 -2.09
CA PHE A 103 -6.67 4.44 -3.22
C PHE A 103 -7.46 5.67 -2.80
N ILE A 104 -8.36 5.53 -1.83
CA ILE A 104 -9.16 6.63 -1.29
C ILE A 104 -8.24 7.71 -0.71
N ASN A 105 -7.27 7.33 0.12
CA ASN A 105 -6.31 8.27 0.71
C ASN A 105 -5.53 9.02 -0.39
N ALA A 106 -5.03 8.28 -1.38
CA ALA A 106 -4.23 8.88 -2.43
C ALA A 106 -5.04 9.80 -3.37
N ILE A 107 -6.34 9.52 -3.57
CA ILE A 107 -7.27 10.41 -4.28
C ILE A 107 -7.52 11.68 -3.46
N LEU A 108 -7.83 11.54 -2.17
CA LEU A 108 -8.04 12.68 -1.28
C LEU A 108 -6.80 13.58 -1.17
N MET A 109 -5.60 13.00 -1.21
CA MET A 109 -4.34 13.75 -1.29
C MET A 109 -4.21 14.51 -2.62
N THR A 110 -4.55 13.88 -3.75
CA THR A 110 -4.53 14.57 -5.07
C THR A 110 -5.52 15.73 -5.10
N LEU A 111 -6.71 15.53 -4.55
CA LEU A 111 -7.75 16.56 -4.43
C LEU A 111 -7.43 17.62 -3.35
N ARG A 112 -6.30 17.50 -2.64
CA ARG A 112 -5.89 18.38 -1.53
C ARG A 112 -6.90 18.44 -0.38
N MET A 113 -7.74 17.40 -0.25
CA MET A 113 -8.73 17.26 0.84
C MET A 113 -8.14 16.56 2.07
N MET A 114 -7.03 15.85 1.91
CA MET A 114 -6.38 15.11 2.99
C MET A 114 -5.39 16.00 3.76
N PRO A 115 -5.55 16.19 5.08
CA PRO A 115 -4.59 16.94 5.88
C PRO A 115 -3.21 16.26 5.91
N SER A 116 -2.14 17.06 5.92
CA SER A 116 -0.75 16.61 6.02
C SER A 116 -0.44 15.80 7.29
N LYS A 117 -1.26 15.95 8.34
CA LYS A 117 -1.16 15.18 9.59
C LYS A 117 -1.55 13.70 9.43
N PHE A 118 -2.34 13.37 8.41
CA PHE A 118 -2.91 12.03 8.26
C PHE A 118 -2.48 11.36 6.96
N GLY A 119 -2.53 12.09 5.84
CA GLY A 119 -2.32 11.53 4.51
C GLY A 119 -1.04 10.69 4.36
N PRO A 120 0.15 11.23 4.70
CA PRO A 120 1.39 10.49 4.61
C PRO A 120 1.43 9.25 5.52
N GLY A 121 0.89 9.34 6.73
CA GLY A 121 0.82 8.23 7.68
C GLY A 121 -0.13 7.11 7.23
N ILE A 122 -1.30 7.45 6.70
CA ILE A 122 -2.25 6.48 6.14
C ILE A 122 -1.64 5.79 4.92
N GLN A 123 -0.94 6.54 4.06
CA GLN A 123 -0.28 5.99 2.87
C GLN A 123 0.79 4.97 3.27
N ALA A 124 1.68 5.34 4.20
CA ALA A 124 2.70 4.43 4.73
C ALA A 124 2.07 3.21 5.41
N GLY A 125 1.14 3.42 6.33
CA GLY A 125 0.45 2.34 7.05
C GLY A 125 -0.21 1.34 6.11
N SER A 126 -0.86 1.80 5.04
CA SER A 126 -1.49 0.94 4.04
C SER A 126 -0.48 0.13 3.24
N TRP A 127 0.59 0.76 2.73
CA TRP A 127 1.64 0.05 2.00
C TRP A 127 2.36 -0.99 2.86
N TYR A 128 2.75 -0.63 4.07
CA TYR A 128 3.41 -1.56 4.99
C TYR A 128 2.50 -2.71 5.41
N THR A 129 1.20 -2.46 5.59
CA THR A 129 0.23 -3.53 5.86
C THR A 129 0.13 -4.51 4.68
N LEU A 130 0.08 -4.01 3.44
CA LEU A 130 0.09 -4.87 2.25
C LEU A 130 1.39 -5.68 2.16
N GLY A 131 2.54 -5.04 2.33
CA GLY A 131 3.85 -5.70 2.29
C GLY A 131 3.98 -6.82 3.32
N VAL A 132 3.64 -6.54 4.58
CA VAL A 132 3.70 -7.54 5.66
C VAL A 132 2.71 -8.66 5.43
N THR A 133 1.47 -8.35 5.05
CA THR A 133 0.42 -9.35 4.87
C THR A 133 0.75 -10.30 3.71
N LEU A 134 1.24 -9.77 2.59
CA LEU A 134 1.61 -10.57 1.42
C LEU A 134 2.92 -11.35 1.63
N ALA A 135 3.78 -10.93 2.57
CA ALA A 135 4.96 -11.70 2.94
C ALA A 135 4.64 -12.84 3.91
N LEU A 136 3.80 -12.59 4.94
CA LEU A 136 3.64 -13.53 6.06
C LEU A 136 2.54 -14.59 5.86
N VAL A 137 1.44 -14.24 5.21
CA VAL A 137 0.30 -15.16 5.06
C VAL A 137 0.62 -16.35 4.16
N PRO A 138 1.26 -16.18 2.98
CA PRO A 138 1.60 -17.32 2.13
C PRO A 138 2.60 -18.29 2.78
N LEU A 139 3.39 -17.82 3.76
CA LEU A 139 4.33 -18.64 4.52
C LEU A 139 3.64 -19.47 5.63
N GLY A 140 2.32 -19.33 5.81
CA GLY A 140 1.59 -20.02 6.88
C GLY A 140 1.94 -19.53 8.28
N LEU A 141 2.66 -18.41 8.39
CA LEU A 141 3.13 -17.86 9.68
C LEU A 141 2.03 -17.13 10.45
N THR A 142 0.90 -16.84 9.80
CA THR A 142 -0.24 -16.17 10.43
C THR A 142 -1.56 -16.72 9.88
N ALA A 143 -2.51 -16.94 10.78
CA ALA A 143 -3.92 -17.16 10.44
C ALA A 143 -4.73 -16.14 11.22
N PHE A 144 -5.51 -15.31 10.53
CA PHE A 144 -6.28 -14.26 11.17
C PHE A 144 -7.73 -14.24 10.70
N THR A 145 -8.60 -13.89 11.64
CA THR A 145 -9.96 -13.45 11.35
C THR A 145 -9.94 -12.05 10.73
N TYR A 146 -11.03 -11.65 10.09
CA TYR A 146 -11.13 -10.31 9.50
C TYR A 146 -11.04 -9.21 10.58
N GLN A 147 -11.55 -9.46 11.78
CA GLN A 147 -11.48 -8.56 12.92
C GLN A 147 -10.03 -8.35 13.37
N GLN A 148 -9.25 -9.42 13.50
CA GLN A 148 -7.83 -9.33 13.83
C GLN A 148 -7.06 -8.54 12.77
N PHE A 149 -7.34 -8.79 11.48
CA PHE A 149 -6.77 -8.02 10.39
C PHE A 149 -7.13 -6.53 10.50
N PHE A 150 -8.41 -6.21 10.72
CA PHE A 150 -8.88 -4.84 10.83
C PHE A 150 -8.20 -4.08 11.98
N PHE A 151 -8.11 -4.68 13.17
CA PHE A 151 -7.43 -4.06 14.30
C PHE A 151 -5.92 -3.94 14.09
N ALA A 152 -5.28 -4.93 13.47
CA ALA A 152 -3.86 -4.84 13.13
C ALA A 152 -3.61 -3.72 12.10
N PHE A 153 -4.45 -3.62 11.07
CA PHE A 153 -4.37 -2.57 10.07
C PHE A 153 -4.60 -1.18 10.69
N ALA A 154 -5.66 -1.03 11.50
CA ALA A 154 -5.93 0.22 12.22
C ALA A 154 -4.76 0.60 13.13
N GLY A 155 -4.20 -0.37 13.85
CA GLY A 155 -3.00 -0.19 14.68
C GLY A 155 -1.79 0.27 13.86
N MET A 156 -1.54 -0.32 12.70
CA MET A 156 -0.47 0.08 11.78
C MET A 156 -0.65 1.51 11.25
N VAL A 157 -1.89 1.90 10.90
CA VAL A 157 -2.19 3.27 10.47
C VAL A 157 -1.98 4.25 11.62
N VAL A 158 -2.48 3.95 12.82
CA VAL A 158 -2.28 4.80 14.01
C VAL A 158 -0.79 4.94 14.32
N LEU A 159 -0.03 3.85 14.29
CA LEU A 159 1.41 3.86 14.50
C LEU A 159 2.12 4.72 13.45
N ALA A 160 1.83 4.52 12.16
CA ALA A 160 2.44 5.29 11.08
C ALA A 160 2.12 6.79 11.19
N VAL A 161 0.87 7.14 11.49
CA VAL A 161 0.43 8.53 11.74
C VAL A 161 1.14 9.12 12.96
N ALA A 162 1.27 8.36 14.04
CA ALA A 162 1.97 8.80 15.25
C ALA A 162 3.47 9.04 14.98
N ILE A 163 4.13 8.15 14.24
CA ILE A 163 5.54 8.31 13.85
C ILE A 163 5.71 9.57 12.98
N VAL A 164 4.88 9.72 11.94
CA VAL A 164 4.94 10.89 11.03
C VAL A 164 4.76 12.18 11.81
N ASN A 165 3.72 12.28 12.63
CA ASN A 165 3.47 13.48 13.42
C ASN A 165 4.53 13.71 14.50
N GLY A 166 5.06 12.65 15.11
CA GLY A 166 6.14 12.71 16.09
C GLY A 166 7.41 13.31 15.49
N ILE A 167 7.81 12.84 14.31
CA ILE A 167 8.97 13.38 13.57
C ILE A 167 8.73 14.84 13.20
N MET A 168 7.55 15.18 12.65
CA MET A 168 7.22 16.56 12.32
C MET A 168 7.26 17.49 13.53
N ASN A 169 6.83 17.02 14.70
CA ASN A 169 6.88 17.81 15.93
C ASN A 169 8.31 17.94 16.47
N TYR A 170 9.14 16.91 16.34
CA TYR A 170 10.54 16.95 16.73
C TYR A 170 11.34 17.94 15.87
N GLN A 171 11.14 17.93 14.55
CA GLN A 171 11.78 18.89 13.64
C GLN A 171 11.43 20.35 13.98
N LYS A 172 10.19 20.62 14.41
CA LYS A 172 9.78 21.96 14.85
C LYS A 172 10.49 22.44 16.12
N LYS A 173 10.99 21.53 16.97
CA LYS A 173 11.67 21.89 18.23
C LYS A 173 13.16 22.16 18.07
N ILE A 174 13.78 21.63 17.03
CA ILE A 174 15.22 21.84 16.76
C ILE A 174 15.44 23.11 15.92
N ARG A 175 14.37 23.67 15.37
CA ARG A 175 14.33 24.98 14.75
C ARG A 175 14.17 26.07 15.80
#